data_AF-A0A920MWV8-F1
#
_entry.id   AF-A0A920MWV8-F1
#
_cell.length_a   1.000
_cell.length_b   1.000
_cell.length_c   1.000
_cell.angle_alpha   90.00
_cell.angle_beta   90.00
_cell.angle_gamma   90.00
#
_symmetry.space_group_name_H-M   'P 1'
#
loop_
_entity.id
_entity.type
_entity.pdbx_description
1 polymer ?
#
loop_
_entity_poly.entity_id
_entity_poly.type
_entity_poly.pdbx_seq_one_letter_code
_entity_poly.pdbx_strand_id
1 'polypeptide(L)'
;MNAQKVAERFAYHFVQRSGGLFPHVIVSNLHRTKLDPNREVVEAAQGNLGAVQAYNAYHKFIQTAIDTVETYFNSGVLLDLHGHGHDIQRLELGYLLDSNDLDLGNVQINAPTYAEKSSISQITSLSPATFSEVLRGPTSFGGLIVTKSYTYSSAGTGSDVYTFDAVPSTTSSSPGTDPYFTGGYTTSTMQLEKSMLFKLKLIMIVHAIQQEHMVH
;
A
#
# COMPACT_ATOMS: atom_id res chain seq x y z
N MET A 1 0.28 13.92 -7.03
CA MET A 1 1.48 13.12 -6.64
C MET A 1 1.75 12.07 -7.71
N ASN A 2 3.00 11.85 -8.14
CA ASN A 2 3.34 10.76 -9.08
C ASN A 2 3.69 9.49 -8.27
N ALA A 3 2.77 8.53 -8.21
CA ALA A 3 2.91 7.31 -7.42
C ALA A 3 4.11 6.44 -7.83
N GLN A 4 4.48 6.45 -9.12
CA GLN A 4 5.65 5.74 -9.62
C GLN A 4 6.95 6.32 -9.04
N LYS A 5 7.12 7.65 -9.06
CA LYS A 5 8.30 8.30 -8.45
C LYS A 5 8.39 8.02 -6.95
N VAL A 6 7.25 7.93 -6.26
CA VAL A 6 7.20 7.57 -4.83
C VAL A 6 7.69 6.14 -4.65
N ALA A 7 7.21 5.19 -5.46
CA ALA A 7 7.61 3.79 -5.38
C ALA A 7 9.10 3.59 -5.72
N GLU A 8 9.63 4.29 -6.72
CA GLU A 8 11.05 4.25 -7.08
C GLU A 8 11.93 4.78 -5.94
N ARG A 9 11.55 5.91 -5.33
CA ARG A 9 12.26 6.46 -4.16
C ARG A 9 12.16 5.53 -2.95
N PHE A 10 11.00 4.93 -2.73
CA PHE A 10 10.83 3.93 -1.69
C PHE A 10 11.79 2.76 -1.94
N ALA A 11 11.80 2.19 -3.15
CA ALA A 11 12.64 1.05 -3.49
C ALA A 11 14.12 1.36 -3.27
N TYR A 12 14.57 2.53 -3.71
CA TYR A 12 15.93 3.02 -3.46
C TYR A 12 16.25 3.02 -1.96
N HIS A 13 15.40 3.62 -1.12
CA HIS A 13 15.62 3.69 0.32
C HIS A 13 15.48 2.33 1.02
N PHE A 14 14.61 1.45 0.54
CA PHE A 14 14.43 0.10 1.06
C PHE A 14 15.71 -0.72 0.88
N VAL A 15 16.32 -0.68 -0.30
CA VAL A 15 17.59 -1.40 -0.57
C VAL A 15 18.67 -0.97 0.42
N GLN A 16 18.81 0.34 0.66
CA GLN A 16 19.80 0.88 1.58
C GLN A 16 19.55 0.49 3.05
N ARG A 17 18.28 0.38 3.45
CA ARG A 17 17.90 0.10 4.86
C ARG A 17 17.71 -1.38 5.17
N SER A 18 17.59 -2.23 4.16
CA SER A 18 17.37 -3.68 4.31
C SER A 18 18.66 -4.51 4.20
N GLY A 19 19.81 -3.87 4.03
CA GLY A 19 21.07 -4.58 3.80
C GLY A 19 21.18 -5.18 2.39
N GLY A 20 20.54 -4.55 1.40
CA GLY A 20 20.64 -4.95 -0.01
C GLY A 20 19.49 -5.79 -0.55
N LEU A 21 18.37 -5.93 0.17
CA LEU A 21 17.17 -6.59 -0.37
C LEU A 21 16.48 -5.66 -1.38
N PHE A 22 16.00 -6.23 -2.49
CA PHE A 22 15.27 -5.50 -3.52
C PHE A 22 13.78 -5.82 -3.43
N PRO A 23 12.90 -4.80 -3.29
CA PRO A 23 11.46 -5.04 -3.37
C PRO A 23 11.08 -5.32 -4.82
N HIS A 24 10.04 -6.12 -5.03
CA HIS A 24 9.42 -6.20 -6.36
C HIS A 24 8.61 -4.92 -6.58
N VAL A 25 8.82 -4.23 -7.71
CA VAL A 25 8.05 -3.03 -8.08
C VAL A 25 7.35 -3.30 -9.40
N ILE A 26 6.02 -3.34 -9.37
CA ILE A 26 5.20 -3.68 -10.53
C ILE A 26 4.36 -2.46 -10.89
N VAL A 27 4.54 -1.95 -12.11
CA VAL A 27 3.91 -0.71 -12.58
C VAL A 27 3.06 -1.03 -13.80
N SER A 28 1.78 -0.62 -13.78
CA SER A 28 1.02 -0.51 -15.02
C SER A 28 1.45 0.77 -15.73
N ASN A 29 1.89 0.68 -16.98
CA ASN A 29 2.27 1.85 -17.78
C ASN A 29 1.11 2.37 -18.65
N LEU A 30 -0.08 1.81 -18.50
CA LEU A 30 -1.28 2.25 -19.21
C LEU A 30 -2.05 3.27 -18.37
N HIS A 31 -2.53 4.32 -19.02
CA HIS A 31 -3.45 5.26 -18.39
C HIS A 31 -4.72 4.52 -17.94
N ARG A 32 -5.29 4.91 -16.79
CA ARG A 32 -6.46 4.25 -16.18
C ARG A 32 -7.67 4.15 -17.12
N THR A 33 -7.87 5.12 -17.99
CA THR A 33 -8.95 5.09 -19.01
C THR A 33 -8.70 4.12 -20.16
N LYS A 34 -7.49 3.55 -20.26
CA LYS A 34 -7.13 2.51 -21.23
C LYS A 34 -7.14 1.12 -20.59
N LEU A 35 -6.72 1.04 -19.33
CA LEU A 35 -6.78 -0.14 -18.50
C LEU A 35 -6.73 0.29 -17.03
N ASP A 36 -7.72 -0.10 -16.24
CA ASP A 36 -7.65 -0.02 -14.78
C ASP A 36 -7.37 -1.42 -14.21
N PRO A 37 -6.10 -1.79 -13.98
CA PRO A 37 -5.78 -3.15 -13.58
C PRO A 37 -6.14 -3.44 -12.11
N ASN A 38 -6.66 -2.45 -11.36
CA ASN A 38 -7.19 -2.64 -10.00
C ASN A 38 -8.71 -2.93 -9.98
N ARG A 39 -9.23 -3.46 -11.08
CA ARG A 39 -10.61 -3.92 -11.27
C ARG A 39 -10.63 -5.35 -11.81
N GLU A 40 -11.78 -6.00 -11.72
CA GLU A 40 -12.01 -7.29 -12.38
C GLU A 40 -11.84 -7.13 -13.90
N VAL A 41 -11.36 -8.16 -14.62
CA VAL A 41 -10.90 -8.04 -16.01
C VAL A 41 -11.96 -7.47 -16.96
N VAL A 42 -13.24 -7.79 -16.75
CA VAL A 42 -14.34 -7.29 -17.61
C VAL A 42 -14.49 -5.78 -17.46
N GLU A 43 -14.46 -5.27 -16.23
CA GLU A 43 -14.50 -3.83 -15.94
C GLU A 43 -13.18 -3.15 -16.36
N ALA A 44 -12.05 -3.77 -16.05
CA ALA A 44 -10.71 -3.24 -16.29
C ALA A 44 -10.42 -3.01 -17.78
N ALA A 45 -10.73 -4.01 -18.61
CA ALA A 45 -10.37 -4.03 -20.01
C ALA A 45 -11.50 -3.60 -20.96
N GLN A 46 -12.74 -3.53 -20.47
CA GLN A 46 -13.93 -3.06 -21.21
C GLN A 46 -14.08 -3.72 -22.60
N GLY A 47 -13.76 -5.01 -22.69
CA GLY A 47 -13.83 -5.80 -23.94
C GLY A 47 -12.68 -5.57 -24.94
N ASN A 48 -11.71 -4.69 -24.65
CA ASN A 48 -10.56 -4.47 -25.51
C ASN A 48 -9.52 -5.60 -25.36
N LEU A 49 -9.26 -6.35 -26.44
CA LEU A 49 -8.34 -7.49 -26.41
C LEU A 49 -6.90 -7.13 -26.02
N GLY A 50 -6.41 -5.95 -26.43
CA GLY A 50 -5.08 -5.47 -26.03
C GLY A 50 -5.02 -5.13 -24.54
N ALA A 51 -6.08 -4.53 -24.00
CA ALA A 51 -6.18 -4.26 -22.56
C ALA A 51 -6.27 -5.56 -21.75
N VAL A 52 -6.98 -6.59 -22.22
CA VAL A 52 -7.00 -7.93 -21.59
C VAL A 52 -5.61 -8.55 -21.55
N GLN A 53 -4.85 -8.46 -22.65
CA GLN A 53 -3.48 -8.96 -22.69
C GLN A 53 -2.56 -8.23 -21.69
N ALA A 54 -2.65 -6.91 -21.64
CA ALA A 54 -1.89 -6.09 -20.68
C ALA A 54 -2.31 -6.38 -19.22
N TYR A 55 -3.60 -6.55 -18.96
CA TYR A 55 -4.15 -6.96 -17.66
C TYR A 55 -3.57 -8.29 -17.20
N ASN A 56 -3.62 -9.31 -18.06
CA ASN A 56 -3.10 -10.64 -17.75
C ASN A 56 -1.59 -10.61 -17.49
N ALA A 57 -0.83 -9.85 -18.27
CA ALA A 57 0.60 -9.68 -18.06
C ALA A 57 0.90 -9.02 -16.70
N TYR A 58 0.17 -7.95 -16.38
CA TYR A 58 0.28 -7.25 -15.11
C TYR A 58 0.03 -8.17 -13.90
N HIS A 59 -1.11 -8.87 -13.89
CA HIS A 59 -1.46 -9.81 -12.80
C HIS A 59 -0.50 -11.00 -12.73
N LYS A 60 0.04 -11.46 -13.87
CA LYS A 60 1.09 -12.51 -13.88
C LYS A 60 2.39 -12.04 -13.25
N PHE A 61 2.81 -10.79 -13.44
CA PHE A 61 3.99 -10.25 -12.74
C PHE A 61 3.79 -10.18 -11.22
N ILE A 62 2.57 -9.85 -10.78
CA ILE A 62 2.20 -9.86 -9.35
C ILE A 62 2.30 -11.28 -8.80
N GLN A 63 1.69 -12.26 -9.48
CA GLN A 63 1.78 -13.65 -9.07
C GLN A 63 3.23 -14.14 -9.01
N THR A 64 4.05 -13.81 -10.02
CA THR A 64 5.46 -14.20 -10.05
C THR A 64 6.23 -13.62 -8.85
N ALA A 65 5.93 -12.38 -8.46
CA ALA A 65 6.53 -11.74 -7.29
C ALA A 65 6.08 -12.41 -5.98
N ILE A 66 4.79 -12.75 -5.88
CA ILE A 66 4.23 -13.52 -4.76
C ILE A 66 4.92 -14.87 -4.65
N ASP A 67 4.95 -15.66 -5.72
CA ASP A 67 5.57 -16.98 -5.76
C ASP A 67 7.06 -16.90 -5.37
N THR A 68 7.76 -15.85 -5.82
CA THR A 68 9.16 -15.60 -5.45
C THR A 68 9.31 -15.30 -3.96
N VAL A 69 8.41 -14.49 -3.40
CA VAL A 69 8.40 -14.20 -1.96
C VAL A 69 8.13 -15.48 -1.18
N GLU A 70 7.12 -16.26 -1.52
CA GLU A 70 6.79 -17.51 -0.83
C GLU A 70 7.87 -18.59 -0.96
N THR A 71 8.60 -18.61 -2.08
CA THR A 71 9.68 -19.58 -2.31
C THR A 71 10.96 -19.26 -1.54
N TYR A 72 11.36 -17.98 -1.50
CA TYR A 72 12.70 -17.59 -1.01
C TYR A 72 12.66 -16.79 0.29
N PHE A 73 11.49 -16.34 0.68
CA PHE A 73 11.21 -15.58 1.89
C PHE A 73 10.05 -16.25 2.60
N ASN A 74 9.90 -15.95 3.88
CA ASN A 74 8.89 -16.61 4.68
C ASN A 74 7.62 -15.77 4.82
N SER A 75 7.72 -14.47 4.59
CA SER A 75 6.58 -13.58 4.60
C SER A 75 6.84 -12.43 3.65
N GLY A 76 5.76 -11.80 3.22
CA GLY A 76 5.86 -10.50 2.62
C GLY A 76 4.68 -9.59 2.86
N VAL A 77 4.82 -8.39 2.34
CA VAL A 77 3.78 -7.35 2.39
C VAL A 77 3.54 -6.88 0.96
N LEU A 78 2.28 -6.89 0.56
CA LEU A 78 1.82 -6.30 -0.69
C LEU A 78 1.36 -4.86 -0.42
N LEU A 79 2.05 -3.88 -0.98
CA LEU A 79 1.64 -2.47 -0.89
C LEU A 79 1.06 -2.02 -2.23
N ASP A 80 -0.22 -1.64 -2.23
CA ASP A 80 -0.86 -0.95 -3.36
C ASP A 80 -0.71 0.57 -3.20
N LEU A 81 0.10 1.17 -4.08
CA LEU A 81 0.33 2.61 -4.12
C LEU A 81 -0.50 3.27 -5.22
N HIS A 82 -1.35 4.20 -4.81
CA HIS A 82 -2.14 5.06 -5.69
C HIS A 82 -2.09 6.52 -5.18
N GLY A 83 -2.23 7.48 -6.10
CA GLY A 83 -2.55 8.86 -5.73
C GLY A 83 -4.07 9.00 -5.56
N HIS A 84 -4.51 9.74 -4.56
CA HIS A 84 -5.92 10.15 -4.45
C HIS A 84 -6.06 11.62 -4.84
N GLY A 85 -7.28 11.98 -5.26
CA GLY A 85 -7.63 13.32 -5.74
C GLY A 85 -8.70 13.95 -4.86
N HIS A 86 -8.50 13.96 -3.54
CA HIS A 86 -9.36 14.67 -2.61
C HIS A 86 -8.57 15.68 -1.77
N ASP A 87 -9.28 16.65 -1.21
CA ASP A 87 -8.69 17.84 -0.57
C ASP A 87 -7.84 17.51 0.66
N ILE A 88 -8.15 16.39 1.35
CA ILE A 88 -7.44 15.98 2.56
C ILE A 88 -6.06 15.42 2.23
N GLN A 89 -5.02 16.15 2.63
CA GLN A 89 -3.62 15.77 2.43
C GLN A 89 -3.14 14.80 3.52
N ARG A 90 -3.33 13.50 3.31
CA ARG A 90 -2.82 12.44 4.19
C ARG A 90 -2.52 11.16 3.40
N LEU A 91 -1.72 10.29 3.98
CA LEU A 91 -1.56 8.92 3.49
C LEU A 91 -2.69 8.02 3.98
N GLU A 92 -3.34 7.33 3.07
CA GLU A 92 -4.40 6.38 3.37
C GLU A 92 -3.85 4.97 3.23
N LEU A 93 -3.80 4.26 4.35
CA LEU A 93 -3.25 2.92 4.43
C LEU A 93 -4.39 1.91 4.36
N GLY A 94 -4.84 1.61 3.15
CA GLY A 94 -5.93 0.68 2.84
C GLY A 94 -5.56 -0.78 3.13
N TYR A 95 -5.94 -1.28 4.30
CA TYR A 95 -5.61 -2.65 4.75
C TYR A 95 -6.76 -3.65 4.59
N LEU A 96 -7.67 -3.41 3.65
CA LEU A 96 -8.94 -4.12 3.45
C LEU A 96 -9.92 -3.99 4.63
N LEU A 97 -9.68 -3.01 5.51
CA LEU A 97 -10.60 -2.60 6.56
C LEU A 97 -11.32 -1.33 6.11
N ASP A 98 -12.62 -1.25 6.35
CA ASP A 98 -13.41 -0.06 6.06
C ASP A 98 -13.46 0.92 7.25
N SER A 99 -14.03 2.11 7.05
CA SER A 99 -14.12 3.12 8.11
C SER A 99 -14.83 2.61 9.36
N ASN A 100 -15.87 1.78 9.22
CA ASN A 100 -16.59 1.22 10.37
C ASN A 100 -15.72 0.23 11.14
N ASP A 101 -14.92 -0.59 10.44
CA ASP A 101 -13.94 -1.44 11.09
C ASP A 101 -12.91 -0.60 11.87
N LEU A 102 -12.38 0.47 11.25
CA LEU A 102 -11.36 1.31 11.85
C LEU A 102 -11.89 2.14 13.04
N ASP A 103 -13.18 2.44 13.08
CA ASP A 103 -13.86 3.10 14.21
C ASP A 103 -13.95 2.22 15.46
N LEU A 104 -13.74 0.91 15.36
CA LEU A 104 -13.75 0.01 16.50
C LEU A 104 -12.62 0.32 17.48
N GLY A 105 -12.90 0.15 18.77
CA GLY A 105 -11.87 0.25 19.82
C GLY A 105 -10.84 -0.90 19.74
N ASN A 106 -9.66 -0.72 20.34
CA ASN A 106 -8.57 -1.71 20.29
C ASN A 106 -9.01 -3.12 20.75
N VAL A 107 -9.86 -3.21 21.78
CA VAL A 107 -10.38 -4.50 22.26
C VAL A 107 -11.21 -5.21 21.19
N GLN A 108 -12.07 -4.47 20.49
CA GLN A 108 -12.98 -5.04 19.48
C GLN A 108 -12.23 -5.42 18.21
N ILE A 109 -11.36 -4.54 17.72
CA ILE A 109 -10.62 -4.78 16.47
C ILE A 109 -9.59 -5.91 16.61
N ASN A 110 -9.19 -6.26 17.83
CA ASN A 110 -8.33 -7.42 18.10
C ASN A 110 -9.03 -8.77 17.91
N ALA A 111 -10.32 -8.81 17.61
CA ALA A 111 -11.00 -10.05 17.26
C ALA A 111 -10.40 -10.67 15.98
N PRO A 112 -10.21 -12.00 15.91
CA PRO A 112 -9.57 -12.68 14.77
C PRO A 112 -10.16 -12.31 13.40
N THR A 113 -11.47 -12.07 13.33
CA THR A 113 -12.17 -11.71 12.08
C THR A 113 -11.60 -10.48 11.37
N TYR A 114 -11.06 -9.49 12.10
CA TYR A 114 -10.50 -8.27 11.48
C TYR A 114 -9.07 -8.48 11.03
N ALA A 115 -8.28 -9.23 11.82
CA ALA A 115 -6.95 -9.62 11.41
C ALA A 115 -7.00 -10.51 10.15
N GLU A 116 -7.95 -11.45 10.08
CA GLU A 116 -8.14 -12.33 8.91
C GLU A 116 -8.69 -11.61 7.69
N LYS A 117 -9.53 -10.57 7.87
CA LYS A 117 -9.99 -9.68 6.79
C LYS A 117 -8.85 -8.85 6.19
N SER A 118 -7.81 -8.56 6.97
CA SER A 118 -6.83 -7.54 6.64
C SER A 118 -5.65 -8.03 5.79
N SER A 119 -5.19 -7.19 4.86
CA SER A 119 -4.00 -7.46 4.03
C SER A 119 -2.66 -7.45 4.79
N ILE A 120 -2.65 -7.03 6.06
CA ILE A 120 -1.46 -7.07 6.95
C ILE A 120 -1.53 -8.19 7.99
N SER A 121 -2.43 -9.16 7.80
CA SER A 121 -2.58 -10.33 8.68
C SER A 121 -1.26 -11.07 8.93
N GLN A 122 -0.41 -11.18 7.91
CA GLN A 122 0.90 -11.81 8.02
C GLN A 122 1.83 -11.08 8.99
N ILE A 123 1.84 -9.75 8.99
CA ILE A 123 2.70 -8.95 9.90
C ILE A 123 2.34 -9.26 11.36
N THR A 124 1.05 -9.43 11.63
CA THR A 124 0.54 -9.80 12.95
C THR A 124 1.06 -11.17 13.39
N SER A 125 1.22 -12.12 12.47
CA SER A 125 1.78 -13.44 12.79
C SER A 125 3.29 -13.45 13.08
N LEU A 126 4.00 -12.37 12.71
CA LEU A 126 5.45 -12.23 12.90
C LEU A 126 5.82 -11.47 14.19
N SER A 127 4.84 -10.92 14.89
CA SER A 127 5.04 -10.06 16.06
C SER A 127 4.23 -10.57 17.24
N PRO A 128 4.72 -10.45 18.49
CA PRO A 128 3.90 -10.68 19.67
C PRO A 128 2.85 -9.57 19.90
N ALA A 129 2.87 -8.50 19.09
CA ALA A 129 1.94 -7.39 19.19
C ALA A 129 0.51 -7.81 18.81
N THR A 130 -0.48 -7.17 19.45
CA THR A 130 -1.88 -7.28 19.08
C THR A 130 -2.13 -6.72 17.68
N PHE A 131 -3.21 -7.14 17.03
CA PHE A 131 -3.59 -6.62 15.72
C PHE A 131 -3.71 -5.09 15.73
N SER A 132 -4.32 -4.52 16.76
CA SER A 132 -4.46 -3.08 16.93
C SER A 132 -3.11 -2.33 17.01
N GLU A 133 -2.08 -2.94 17.59
CA GLU A 133 -0.72 -2.36 17.65
C GLU A 133 -0.03 -2.41 16.30
N VAL A 134 -0.19 -3.50 15.54
CA VAL A 134 0.31 -3.63 14.17
C VAL A 134 -0.41 -2.67 13.22
N LEU A 135 -1.72 -2.48 13.42
CA LEU A 135 -2.58 -1.61 12.60
C LEU A 135 -2.30 -0.12 12.84
N ARG A 136 -2.27 0.31 14.11
CA ARG A 136 -2.29 1.74 14.47
C ARG A 136 -1.49 2.10 15.74
N GLY A 137 -0.65 1.20 16.22
CA GLY A 137 0.23 1.46 17.35
C GLY A 137 1.45 2.32 17.00
N PRO A 138 2.27 2.72 18.00
CA PRO A 138 3.45 3.57 17.79
C PRO A 138 4.49 3.02 16.80
N THR A 139 4.55 1.69 16.66
CA THR A 139 5.44 1.00 15.72
C THR A 139 4.73 0.53 14.46
N SER A 140 3.44 0.84 14.28
CA SER A 140 2.75 0.55 13.02
C SER A 140 3.31 1.39 11.88
N PHE A 141 3.01 1.02 10.63
CA PHE A 141 3.48 1.79 9.50
C PHE A 141 2.98 3.25 9.55
N GLY A 142 1.70 3.47 9.85
CA GLY A 142 1.13 4.79 10.06
C GLY A 142 1.74 5.52 11.26
N GLY A 143 1.93 4.84 12.39
CA GLY A 143 2.58 5.41 13.58
C GLY A 143 4.01 5.87 13.30
N LEU A 144 4.77 5.10 12.52
CA LEU A 144 6.10 5.50 12.09
C LEU A 144 6.07 6.68 11.13
N ILE A 145 5.12 6.76 10.19
CA ILE A 145 4.99 7.88 9.26
C ILE A 145 4.79 9.21 10.00
N VAL A 146 3.83 9.26 10.94
CA VAL A 146 3.45 10.52 11.61
C VAL A 146 4.52 11.05 12.56
N THR A 147 5.53 10.25 12.88
CA THR A 147 6.70 10.67 13.69
C THR A 147 7.87 11.17 12.86
N LYS A 148 7.80 11.10 11.52
CA LYS A 148 8.88 11.54 10.63
C LYS A 148 8.62 12.93 10.09
N SER A 149 9.70 13.71 10.00
CA SER A 149 9.74 14.96 9.27
C SER A 149 10.88 14.93 8.26
N TYR A 150 10.69 15.58 7.12
CA TYR A 150 11.71 15.77 6.10
C TYR A 150 12.00 17.26 5.94
N THR A 151 13.25 17.65 6.14
CA THR A 151 13.68 19.04 5.91
C THR A 151 14.28 19.14 4.52
N TYR A 152 13.73 20.03 3.70
CA TYR A 152 14.27 20.38 2.40
C TYR A 152 14.83 21.81 2.46
N SER A 153 16.12 21.97 2.18
CA SER A 153 16.76 23.28 2.13
C SER A 153 17.12 23.61 0.69
N SER A 154 16.59 24.73 0.20
CA SER A 154 16.95 25.27 -1.11
C SER A 154 17.83 26.51 -0.94
N ALA A 155 18.86 26.62 -1.79
CA ALA A 155 19.75 27.78 -1.78
C ALA A 155 18.95 29.06 -2.05
N GLY A 156 18.87 29.94 -1.04
CA GLY A 156 18.24 31.26 -1.15
C GLY A 156 16.77 31.36 -0.70
N THR A 157 16.09 30.25 -0.37
CA THR A 157 14.65 30.28 0.03
C THR A 157 14.39 29.74 1.43
N GLY A 158 15.41 29.37 2.20
CA GLY A 158 15.26 28.82 3.54
C GLY A 158 15.10 27.29 3.54
N SER A 159 14.61 26.76 4.67
CA SER A 159 14.37 25.32 4.85
C SER A 159 12.90 25.06 5.13
N ASP A 160 12.28 24.24 4.30
CA ASP A 160 10.92 23.74 4.50
C ASP A 160 10.97 22.45 5.32
N VAL A 161 10.11 22.34 6.33
CA VAL A 161 9.93 21.11 7.09
C VAL A 161 8.60 20.50 6.69
N TYR A 162 8.67 19.31 6.09
CA TYR A 162 7.52 18.52 5.70
C TYR A 162 7.21 17.49 6.79
N THR A 163 5.96 17.47 7.24
CA THR A 163 5.38 16.42 8.07
C THR A 163 4.31 15.67 7.27
N PHE A 164 3.98 14.45 7.70
CA PHE A 164 3.03 13.61 7.00
C PHE A 164 1.98 13.08 7.98
N ASP A 165 0.72 13.23 7.61
CA ASP A 165 -0.37 12.54 8.28
C ASP A 165 -0.64 11.19 7.61
N ALA A 166 -1.12 10.23 8.40
CA ALA A 166 -1.50 8.91 7.92
C ALA A 166 -2.71 8.36 8.69
N VAL A 167 -3.52 7.55 8.01
CA VAL A 167 -4.66 6.84 8.59
C VAL A 167 -4.72 5.39 8.07
N PRO A 168 -4.86 4.38 8.95
CA PRO A 168 -4.81 4.48 10.41
C PRO A 168 -3.38 4.69 10.97
N SER A 169 -3.28 5.38 12.10
CA SER A 169 -2.04 5.69 12.83
C SER A 169 -2.33 5.99 14.30
N THR A 170 -1.29 6.36 15.07
CA THR A 170 -1.43 6.77 16.47
C THR A 170 -2.13 8.12 16.66
N THR A 171 -2.10 9.00 15.66
CA THR A 171 -2.73 10.33 15.71
C THR A 171 -4.09 10.35 15.02
N SER A 172 -4.36 9.40 14.12
CA SER A 172 -5.64 9.23 13.45
C SER A 172 -5.95 7.75 13.27
N SER A 173 -6.82 7.20 14.14
CA SER A 173 -7.13 5.77 14.15
C SER A 173 -8.11 5.34 13.07
N SER A 174 -8.88 6.27 12.52
CA SER A 174 -9.95 6.04 11.54
C SER A 174 -10.17 7.31 10.70
N PRO A 175 -10.59 7.19 9.43
CA PRO A 175 -11.03 8.33 8.62
C PRO A 175 -12.41 8.89 9.07
N GLY A 176 -13.14 8.17 9.92
CA GLY A 176 -14.51 8.52 10.27
C GLY A 176 -15.40 8.61 9.03
N THR A 177 -16.01 9.78 8.80
CA THR A 177 -16.86 10.03 7.63
C THR A 177 -16.09 10.54 6.41
N ASP A 178 -14.78 10.78 6.53
CA ASP A 178 -13.99 11.26 5.41
C ASP A 178 -13.85 10.18 4.33
N PRO A 179 -13.62 10.56 3.06
CA PRO A 179 -13.24 9.62 2.01
C PRO A 179 -12.04 8.79 2.46
N TYR A 180 -12.06 7.48 2.19
CA TYR A 180 -10.96 6.60 2.50
C TYR A 180 -10.91 5.43 1.53
N PHE A 181 -9.74 5.17 0.96
CA PHE A 181 -9.54 4.00 0.11
C PHE A 181 -9.13 2.78 0.95
N THR A 182 -10.07 1.83 1.07
CA THR A 182 -9.90 0.62 1.90
C THR A 182 -8.95 -0.41 1.29
N GLY A 183 -8.71 -0.35 -0.01
CA GLY A 183 -7.96 -1.35 -0.79
C GLY A 183 -8.72 -1.79 -2.03
N GLY A 184 -7.99 -2.15 -3.09
CA GLY A 184 -8.55 -2.47 -4.41
C GLY A 184 -8.70 -3.96 -4.70
N TYR A 185 -9.15 -4.26 -5.92
CA TYR A 185 -9.30 -5.64 -6.41
C TYR A 185 -8.01 -6.43 -6.23
N THR A 186 -6.87 -5.87 -6.68
CA THR A 186 -5.56 -6.50 -6.61
C THR A 186 -5.17 -6.88 -5.18
N THR A 187 -5.35 -5.95 -4.22
CA THR A 187 -5.06 -6.21 -2.80
C THR A 187 -5.96 -7.30 -2.23
N SER A 188 -7.24 -7.34 -2.63
CA SER A 188 -8.20 -8.31 -2.12
C SER A 188 -7.99 -9.73 -2.66
N THR A 189 -7.52 -9.88 -3.90
CA THR A 189 -7.44 -11.16 -4.60
C THR A 189 -6.05 -11.78 -4.63
N MET A 190 -4.99 -10.96 -4.51
CA MET A 190 -3.59 -11.40 -4.64
C MET A 190 -2.84 -11.36 -3.30
N GLN A 191 -3.48 -11.87 -2.24
CA GLN A 191 -2.89 -11.90 -0.90
C GLN A 191 -1.84 -13.02 -0.79
N LEU A 192 -0.81 -12.79 0.02
CA LEU A 192 0.22 -13.79 0.32
C LEU A 192 -0.31 -14.84 1.30
N GLU A 193 0.06 -16.11 1.12
CA GLU A 193 -0.30 -17.19 2.04
C GLU A 193 0.63 -17.27 3.26
N LYS A 194 0.08 -17.69 4.42
CA LYS A 194 0.83 -17.75 5.69
C LYS A 194 1.94 -18.80 5.61
N SER A 195 3.19 -18.41 5.87
CA SER A 195 4.30 -19.37 6.06
C SER A 195 4.99 -19.17 7.42
N MET A 196 5.29 -20.29 8.09
CA MET A 196 5.99 -20.30 9.37
C MET A 196 7.50 -20.50 9.14
N LEU A 197 8.29 -19.42 9.19
CA LEU A 197 9.70 -19.30 9.65
C LEU A 197 10.24 -17.90 9.25
N PHE A 198 11.52 -17.54 9.45
CA PHE A 198 11.96 -16.12 9.50
C PHE A 198 12.80 -15.62 8.31
N LYS A 199 12.16 -14.92 7.35
CA LYS A 199 12.68 -13.88 6.42
C LYS A 199 11.50 -13.06 5.84
N LEU A 200 11.53 -11.73 5.87
CA LEU A 200 10.47 -10.85 5.32
C LEU A 200 10.91 -10.21 3.98
N LYS A 201 10.02 -10.12 2.99
CA LYS A 201 10.25 -9.38 1.74
C LYS A 201 9.05 -8.54 1.30
N LEU A 202 9.32 -7.40 0.68
CA LEU A 202 8.28 -6.47 0.23
C LEU A 202 7.95 -6.65 -1.26
N ILE A 203 6.66 -6.62 -1.59
CA ILE A 203 6.12 -6.48 -2.94
C ILE A 203 5.37 -5.14 -3.00
N MET A 204 5.79 -4.25 -3.89
CA MET A 204 5.10 -3.00 -4.17
C MET A 204 4.43 -3.04 -5.53
N ILE A 205 3.16 -2.71 -5.52
CA ILE A 205 2.34 -2.57 -6.72
C ILE A 205 2.01 -1.08 -6.85
N VAL A 206 2.25 -0.55 -8.05
CA VAL A 206 1.95 0.84 -8.38
C VAL A 206 0.94 0.84 -9.52
N HIS A 207 -0.19 1.47 -9.25
CA HIS A 207 -1.16 1.76 -10.29
C HIS A 207 -0.77 3.05 -11.01
N ALA A 208 -0.79 3.03 -12.34
CA ALA A 208 -0.57 4.24 -13.12
C ALA A 208 -1.66 5.26 -12.80
N ILE A 209 -1.28 6.28 -12.06
CA ILE A 209 -2.04 7.52 -11.98
C ILE A 209 -1.16 8.59 -12.59
N GLN A 210 -1.12 8.61 -13.93
CA GLN A 210 -0.88 9.85 -14.65
C GLN A 210 -2.14 10.71 -14.48
N GLN A 211 -2.26 11.39 -13.34
CA GLN A 211 -3.05 12.61 -13.31
C GLN A 211 -2.20 13.69 -13.98
N GLU A 212 -2.40 13.91 -15.28
CA GLU A 212 -2.04 15.20 -15.85
C GLU A 212 -3.21 16.16 -15.63
N HIS A 213 -2.85 17.34 -15.12
CA HIS A 213 -3.70 18.51 -15.05
C HIS A 213 -4.36 18.72 -16.42
N MET A 214 -5.67 18.58 -16.51
CA MET A 214 -6.42 19.11 -17.64
C MET A 214 -6.45 20.63 -17.49
N VAL A 215 -5.47 21.29 -18.09
CA VAL A 215 -5.63 22.69 -18.51
C VAL A 215 -6.44 22.65 -19.79
N HIS A 216 -7.72 22.99 -19.68
CA HIS A 216 -8.52 23.47 -20.80
C HIS A 216 -8.66 24.98 -20.66
#